data_AF-A0A1J4KRS2-F1
#
_entry.id   AF-A0A1J4KRS2-F1
#
_cell.length_a   1.000
_cell.length_b   1.000
_cell.length_c   1.000
_cell.angle_alpha   90.00
_cell.angle_beta   90.00
_cell.angle_gamma   90.00
#
_symmetry.space_group_name_H-M   'P 1'
#
loop_
_entity.id
_entity.type
_entity.pdbx_description
1 polymer ?
#
loop_
_entity_poly.entity_id
_entity_poly.type
_entity_poly.pdbx_seq_one_letter_code
_entity_poly.pdbx_strand_id
1 'polypeptide(L)'
;MSQTPRLPPEVAEALREKGVDVPSTMSSKKFYSSLGLQSDPNADVRGKLGFNDKLHEVRNQAKNVQVEKVEGDANLFVEAVESIPHSSGYEKKLNDYETKCIAQLRAFYGDDLDMMVTDHKRNPMQWTLAQLKRYMQLYEKESQELAEQMAAAQQEEEEEMPEEQE
;
A
#
# COMPACT_ATOMS: atom_id res chain seq x y z
N MET A 1 23.15 0.09 -0.35
CA MET A 1 23.19 -1.30 -0.88
C MET A 1 21.74 -1.75 -1.07
N SER A 2 21.31 -2.14 -2.26
CA SER A 2 19.94 -2.63 -2.47
C SER A 2 19.79 -3.99 -1.82
N GLN A 3 19.03 -4.07 -0.72
CA GLN A 3 18.71 -5.34 -0.08
C GLN A 3 17.97 -6.23 -1.08
N THR A 4 18.33 -7.51 -1.12
CA THR A 4 17.59 -8.49 -1.91
C THR A 4 16.22 -8.70 -1.25
N PRO A 5 15.11 -8.62 -2.00
CA PRO A 5 13.78 -8.82 -1.43
C PRO A 5 13.67 -10.26 -0.90
N ARG A 6 13.27 -10.40 0.36
CA ARG A 6 13.07 -11.69 1.03
C ARG A 6 11.79 -11.63 1.85
N LEU A 7 11.03 -12.72 1.83
CA LEU A 7 9.88 -12.89 2.71
C LEU A 7 10.35 -13.38 4.10
N PRO A 8 9.57 -13.10 5.17
CA PRO A 8 9.74 -13.77 6.45
C PRO A 8 9.71 -15.30 6.27
N PRO A 9 10.49 -16.07 7.05
CA PRO A 9 10.62 -17.52 6.89
C PRO A 9 9.26 -18.24 7.01
N GLU A 10 8.42 -17.81 7.94
CA GLU A 10 7.08 -18.36 8.18
C GLU A 10 6.16 -18.23 6.94
N VAL A 11 6.19 -17.07 6.28
CA VAL A 11 5.41 -16.81 5.05
C VAL A 11 5.95 -17.62 3.89
N ALA A 12 7.27 -17.76 3.79
CA ALA A 12 7.91 -18.57 2.75
C ALA A 12 7.58 -20.06 2.89
N GLU A 13 7.51 -20.58 4.12
CA GLU A 13 7.08 -21.96 4.40
C GLU A 13 5.61 -22.18 4.05
N ALA A 14 4.72 -21.28 4.48
CA ALA A 14 3.30 -21.35 4.14
C ALA A 14 3.03 -21.29 2.63
N LEU A 15 3.78 -20.47 1.88
CA LEU A 15 3.67 -20.41 0.41
C LEU A 15 4.15 -21.70 -0.26
N ARG A 16 5.21 -22.33 0.25
CA ARG A 16 5.69 -23.63 -0.26
C ARG A 16 4.69 -24.75 0.00
N GLU A 17 4.03 -24.74 1.17
CA GLU A 17 2.96 -25.70 1.47
C GLU A 17 1.78 -25.57 0.49
N LYS A 18 1.52 -24.35 -0.02
CA LYS A 18 0.50 -24.07 -1.05
C LYS A 18 0.99 -24.24 -2.49
N GLY A 19 2.21 -24.72 -2.70
CA GLY A 19 2.76 -25.01 -4.02
C GLY A 19 3.27 -23.79 -4.79
N VAL A 20 3.51 -22.66 -4.12
CA VAL A 20 4.11 -21.46 -4.72
C VAL A 20 5.62 -21.46 -4.46
N ASP A 21 6.43 -21.50 -5.51
CA ASP A 21 7.88 -21.41 -5.38
C ASP A 21 8.32 -19.94 -5.20
N VAL A 22 9.08 -19.66 -4.14
CA VAL A 22 9.52 -18.30 -3.79
C VAL A 22 10.86 -18.04 -4.49
N PRO A 23 10.92 -17.18 -5.53
CA PRO A 23 12.14 -17.05 -6.30
C PRO A 23 13.20 -16.24 -5.56
N SER A 24 14.43 -16.75 -5.54
CA SER A 24 15.59 -16.01 -5.04
C SER A 24 16.16 -15.07 -6.13
N THR A 25 15.37 -14.12 -6.63
CA THR A 25 15.84 -13.15 -7.65
C THR A 25 16.37 -11.86 -7.03
N MET A 26 17.34 -11.20 -7.70
CA MET A 26 17.84 -9.88 -7.29
C MET A 26 16.92 -8.71 -7.70
N SER A 27 15.95 -8.94 -8.58
CA SER A 27 15.06 -7.89 -9.09
C SER A 27 13.74 -7.90 -8.33
N SER A 28 13.47 -6.85 -7.55
CA SER A 28 12.22 -6.68 -6.80
C SER A 28 10.98 -6.77 -7.68
N LYS A 29 11.03 -6.26 -8.92
CA LYS A 29 9.90 -6.37 -9.86
C LYS A 29 9.53 -7.82 -10.12
N LYS A 30 10.52 -8.66 -10.45
CA LYS A 30 10.31 -10.09 -10.76
C LYS A 30 9.91 -10.90 -9.53
N PHE A 31 10.46 -10.54 -8.38
CA PHE A 31 10.16 -11.19 -7.09
C PHE A 31 8.71 -11.01 -6.67
N TYR A 32 8.20 -9.77 -6.70
CA TYR A 32 6.81 -9.53 -6.33
C TYR A 32 5.85 -10.02 -7.41
N SER A 33 6.19 -9.86 -8.70
CA SER A 33 5.31 -10.30 -9.78
C SER A 33 5.02 -11.79 -9.73
N SER A 34 6.02 -12.64 -9.44
CA SER A 34 5.83 -14.10 -9.31
C SER A 34 4.91 -14.50 -8.16
N LEU A 35 4.79 -13.64 -7.14
CA LEU A 35 3.89 -13.85 -6.01
C LEU A 35 2.48 -13.32 -6.28
N GLY A 36 2.20 -12.82 -7.50
CA GLY A 36 0.95 -12.12 -7.79
C GLY A 36 0.90 -10.70 -7.20
N LEU A 37 2.02 -10.17 -6.69
CA LEU A 37 2.10 -8.88 -6.01
C LEU A 37 2.71 -7.80 -6.91
N GLN A 38 2.33 -6.55 -6.65
CA GLN A 38 2.95 -5.40 -7.29
C GLN A 38 4.21 -4.98 -6.51
N SER A 39 5.29 -4.66 -7.22
CA SER A 39 6.52 -4.19 -6.58
C SER A 39 6.44 -2.75 -6.08
N ASP A 40 5.57 -1.95 -6.68
CA ASP A 40 5.30 -0.56 -6.29
C ASP A 40 3.79 -0.46 -6.00
N PRO A 41 3.39 -0.21 -4.74
CA PRO A 41 1.98 -0.08 -4.36
C PRO A 41 1.28 1.12 -5.04
N ASN A 42 2.05 2.06 -5.60
CA ASN A 42 1.55 3.23 -6.32
C ASN A 42 1.55 3.03 -7.85
N ALA A 43 1.92 1.86 -8.37
CA ALA A 43 2.02 1.61 -9.81
C ALA A 43 0.71 1.94 -10.55
N ASP A 44 -0.43 1.59 -9.95
CA ASP A 44 -1.77 1.81 -10.51
C ASP A 44 -2.18 3.29 -10.59
N VAL A 45 -1.48 4.16 -9.86
CA VAL A 45 -1.80 5.59 -9.74
C VAL A 45 -0.90 6.46 -10.62
N ARG A 46 0.30 5.98 -11.00
CA ARG A 46 1.30 6.74 -11.78
C ARG A 46 0.85 7.19 -13.19
N GLY A 47 -0.34 6.79 -13.66
CA GLY A 47 -0.98 7.29 -14.89
C GLY A 47 -2.33 7.99 -14.69
N LYS A 48 -2.84 8.07 -13.45
CA LYS A 48 -4.08 8.77 -13.08
C LYS A 48 -3.83 10.15 -12.47
N LEU A 49 -2.58 10.42 -12.08
CA LEU A 49 -2.10 11.72 -11.60
C LEU A 49 -1.74 12.61 -12.79
N GLY A 50 -2.75 13.22 -13.39
CA GLY A 50 -2.54 14.18 -14.46
C GLY A 50 -3.85 14.61 -15.08
N PHE A 51 -4.05 15.92 -15.13
CA PHE A 51 -4.95 16.62 -16.04
C PHE A 51 -5.11 15.84 -17.36
N ASN A 52 -6.36 15.62 -17.80
CA ASN A 52 -6.68 15.06 -19.12
C ASN A 52 -6.26 16.04 -20.24
N ASP A 53 -4.97 16.31 -20.35
CA ASP A 53 -4.38 17.09 -21.42
C ASP A 53 -4.22 16.17 -22.64
N LYS A 54 -4.49 16.71 -23.84
CA LYS A 54 -4.30 16.02 -25.11
C LYS A 54 -2.87 15.49 -25.26
N LEU A 55 -1.89 16.15 -24.62
CA LEU A 55 -0.50 15.70 -24.55
C LEU A 55 -0.30 14.39 -23.75
N HIS A 56 -1.11 14.13 -22.72
CA HIS A 56 -1.07 12.90 -21.94
C HIS A 56 -1.60 11.71 -22.76
N GLU A 57 -2.71 11.91 -23.49
CA GLU A 57 -3.27 10.91 -24.41
C GLU A 57 -2.27 10.54 -25.52
N VAL A 58 -1.60 11.53 -26.12
CA VAL A 58 -0.56 11.32 -27.14
C VAL A 58 0.65 10.57 -26.56
N ARG A 59 1.06 10.88 -25.33
CA ARG A 59 2.16 10.15 -24.65
C ARG A 59 1.79 8.71 -24.31
N ASN A 60 0.55 8.44 -23.89
CA ASN A 60 0.08 7.09 -23.60
C ASN A 60 -0.14 6.26 -24.87
N GLN A 61 -0.55 6.88 -25.99
CA GLN A 61 -0.59 6.18 -27.28
C GLN A 61 0.81 5.83 -27.79
N ALA A 62 1.81 6.67 -27.52
CA ALA A 62 3.22 6.38 -27.83
C ALA A 62 3.84 5.34 -26.88
N LYS A 63 3.41 5.32 -25.61
CA LYS A 63 3.73 4.28 -24.63
C LYS A 63 2.62 3.22 -24.62
N ASN A 64 2.60 2.36 -25.63
CA ASN A 64 2.05 1.01 -25.49
C ASN A 64 2.90 0.22 -24.48
N VAL A 65 2.90 0.65 -23.22
CA VAL A 65 3.33 -0.16 -22.10
C VAL A 65 2.16 -1.09 -21.88
N GLN A 66 2.21 -2.23 -22.56
CA GLN A 66 1.46 -3.39 -22.09
C GLN A 66 1.84 -3.52 -20.62
N VAL A 67 0.89 -3.21 -19.73
CA VAL A 67 1.00 -3.59 -18.33
C VAL A 67 1.04 -5.11 -18.38
N GLU A 68 2.26 -5.67 -18.34
CA GLU A 68 2.47 -7.10 -18.26
C GLU A 68 1.55 -7.60 -17.15
N LYS A 69 0.66 -8.54 -17.50
CA LYS A 69 -0.20 -9.19 -16.51
C LYS A 69 0.70 -9.70 -15.40
N VAL A 70 0.34 -9.39 -14.16
CA VAL A 70 1.05 -9.93 -13.00
C VAL A 70 0.99 -11.46 -13.09
N GLU A 71 2.15 -12.10 -13.23
CA GLU A 71 2.25 -13.55 -13.36
C GLU A 71 2.20 -14.18 -11.96
N GLY A 72 1.00 -14.44 -11.45
CA GLY A 72 0.80 -15.10 -10.17
C GLY A 72 -0.62 -14.88 -9.64
N ASP A 73 -1.07 -15.72 -8.72
CA ASP A 73 -2.36 -15.56 -8.06
C ASP A 73 -2.18 -14.88 -6.70
N ALA A 74 -2.53 -13.60 -6.62
CA ALA A 74 -2.47 -12.83 -5.38
C ALA A 74 -3.31 -13.47 -4.26
N ASN A 75 -4.37 -14.23 -4.62
CA ASN A 75 -5.22 -14.89 -3.63
C ASN A 75 -4.45 -15.97 -2.86
N LEU A 76 -3.57 -16.73 -3.53
CA LEU A 76 -2.74 -17.75 -2.87
C LEU A 76 -1.80 -17.13 -1.83
N PHE A 77 -1.29 -15.93 -2.09
CA PHE A 77 -0.48 -15.20 -1.13
C PHE A 77 -1.29 -14.76 0.09
N VAL A 78 -2.47 -14.17 -0.13
CA VAL A 78 -3.37 -13.75 0.95
C VAL A 78 -3.74 -14.95 1.82
N GLU A 79 -4.17 -16.05 1.20
CA GLU A 79 -4.54 -17.24 1.96
C GLU A 79 -3.34 -17.84 2.70
N ALA A 80 -2.11 -17.77 2.15
CA ALA A 80 -0.90 -18.29 2.81
C ALA A 80 -0.60 -17.49 4.09
N VAL A 81 -0.69 -16.16 4.02
CA VAL A 81 -0.53 -15.29 5.20
C VAL A 81 -1.62 -15.56 6.23
N GLU A 82 -2.86 -15.77 5.80
CA GLU A 82 -3.99 -16.10 6.68
C GLU A 82 -3.87 -17.48 7.34
N SER A 83 -3.16 -18.44 6.73
CA SER A 83 -2.95 -19.77 7.31
C SER A 83 -1.91 -19.80 8.44
N ILE A 84 -1.11 -18.74 8.61
CA ILE A 84 -0.08 -18.69 9.65
C ILE A 84 -0.76 -18.47 11.00
N PRO A 85 -0.55 -19.35 12.00
CA PRO A 85 -1.11 -19.15 13.33
C PRO A 85 -0.54 -17.88 13.95
N HIS A 86 -1.41 -17.03 14.52
CA HIS A 86 -1.07 -15.75 15.17
C HIS A 86 -0.73 -14.60 14.20
N SER A 87 -0.90 -14.77 12.88
CA SER A 87 -0.81 -13.63 11.96
C SER A 87 -2.05 -12.74 12.10
N SER A 88 -1.87 -11.43 11.95
CA SER A 88 -2.97 -10.47 11.85
C SER A 88 -3.72 -10.54 10.50
N GLY A 89 -3.37 -11.53 9.65
CA GLY A 89 -3.82 -11.60 8.26
C GLY A 89 -3.15 -10.56 7.35
N TYR A 90 -3.41 -10.68 6.05
CA TYR A 90 -2.94 -9.69 5.06
C TYR A 90 -3.86 -8.47 5.04
N GLU A 91 -3.42 -7.36 5.63
CA GLU A 91 -4.13 -6.09 5.57
C GLU A 91 -3.58 -5.22 4.44
N LYS A 92 -4.42 -4.95 3.43
CA LYS A 92 -4.08 -4.00 2.37
C LYS A 92 -4.05 -2.58 2.96
N LYS A 93 -2.86 -1.98 3.01
CA LYS A 93 -2.65 -0.57 3.36
C LYS A 93 -3.12 0.37 2.25
N LEU A 94 -3.47 1.60 2.61
CA LEU A 94 -3.74 2.67 1.67
C LEU A 94 -2.44 3.06 0.96
N ASN A 95 -2.54 3.33 -0.34
CA ASN A 95 -1.41 3.93 -1.06
C ASN A 95 -1.34 5.46 -0.81
N ASP A 96 -0.24 6.10 -1.21
CA ASP A 96 -0.02 7.53 -0.92
C ASP A 96 -1.12 8.43 -1.52
N TYR A 97 -1.69 8.02 -2.65
CA TYR A 97 -2.73 8.77 -3.33
C TYR A 97 -4.08 8.62 -2.65
N GLU A 98 -4.44 7.39 -2.27
CA GLU A 98 -5.63 7.10 -1.50
C GLU A 98 -5.60 7.87 -0.18
N THR A 99 -4.46 7.83 0.51
CA THR A 99 -4.19 8.60 1.74
C THR A 99 -4.41 10.10 1.54
N LYS A 100 -3.85 10.69 0.47
CA LYS A 100 -4.04 12.12 0.16
C LYS A 100 -5.49 12.47 -0.13
N CYS A 101 -6.21 11.64 -0.89
CA CYS A 101 -7.62 11.89 -1.21
C CYS A 101 -8.49 11.80 0.05
N ILE A 102 -8.29 10.78 0.88
CA ILE A 102 -9.00 10.62 2.16
C ILE A 102 -8.69 11.76 3.12
N ALA A 103 -7.41 12.16 3.24
CA ALA A 103 -7.01 13.29 4.08
C ALA A 103 -7.66 14.61 3.61
N GLN A 104 -7.72 14.86 2.30
CA GLN A 104 -8.42 16.03 1.74
C GLN A 104 -9.92 15.97 2.02
N LEU A 105 -10.56 14.83 1.77
CA LEU A 105 -12.00 14.67 2.03
C LEU A 105 -12.32 14.91 3.51
N ARG A 106 -11.55 14.31 4.42
CA ARG A 106 -11.70 14.49 5.87
C ARG A 106 -11.46 15.93 6.32
N ALA A 107 -10.43 16.60 5.78
CA ALA A 107 -10.14 17.99 6.14
C ALA A 107 -11.26 18.96 5.74
N PHE A 108 -11.99 18.67 4.64
CA PHE A 108 -13.06 19.53 4.15
C PHE A 108 -14.45 19.18 4.72
N TYR A 109 -14.74 17.90 4.91
CA TYR A 109 -16.08 17.40 5.28
C TYR A 109 -16.16 16.76 6.66
N GLY A 110 -15.03 16.62 7.38
CA GLY A 110 -15.00 15.92 8.67
C GLY A 110 -15.31 14.44 8.50
N ASP A 111 -16.39 13.99 9.14
CA ASP A 111 -16.88 12.60 9.06
C ASP A 111 -18.18 12.47 8.25
N ASP A 112 -18.58 13.53 7.54
CA ASP A 112 -19.78 13.53 6.68
C ASP A 112 -19.50 12.78 5.36
N LEU A 113 -19.73 11.46 5.39
CA LEU A 113 -19.49 10.57 4.26
C LEU A 113 -20.42 10.88 3.07
N ASP A 114 -21.64 11.36 3.31
CA ASP A 114 -22.60 11.62 2.24
C ASP A 114 -22.12 12.79 1.37
N MET A 115 -21.60 13.84 2.00
CA MET A 115 -21.01 14.97 1.28
C MET A 115 -19.74 14.56 0.51
N MET A 116 -18.90 13.68 1.07
CA MET A 116 -17.70 13.17 0.41
C MET A 116 -17.98 12.37 -0.86
N VAL A 117 -19.06 11.58 -0.88
CA VAL A 117 -19.45 10.80 -2.08
C VAL A 117 -19.74 11.72 -3.25
N THR A 118 -20.38 12.86 -2.99
CA THR A 118 -20.80 13.80 -4.04
C THR A 118 -19.68 14.72 -4.54
N ASP A 119 -18.56 14.84 -3.81
CA ASP A 119 -17.45 15.68 -4.22
C ASP A 119 -16.54 14.99 -5.24
N HIS A 120 -16.91 15.09 -6.51
CA HIS A 120 -16.11 14.55 -7.62
C HIS A 120 -14.71 15.16 -7.77
N LYS A 121 -14.45 16.32 -7.15
CA LYS A 121 -13.13 16.98 -7.22
C LYS A 121 -12.15 16.36 -6.22
N ARG A 122 -12.61 16.08 -5.00
CA ARG A 122 -11.78 15.52 -3.92
C ARG A 122 -11.92 14.00 -3.79
N ASN A 123 -12.97 13.41 -4.37
CA ASN A 123 -13.16 11.96 -4.56
C ASN A 123 -13.01 11.58 -6.05
N PRO A 124 -11.81 11.70 -6.64
CA PRO A 124 -11.56 11.41 -8.05
C PRO A 124 -11.77 9.93 -8.41
N MET A 125 -11.64 9.03 -7.42
CA MET A 125 -11.92 7.60 -7.60
C MET A 125 -13.40 7.24 -7.49
N GLN A 126 -14.26 8.23 -7.22
CA GLN A 126 -15.70 8.05 -7.08
C GLN A 126 -16.05 6.90 -6.12
N TRP A 127 -15.36 6.85 -4.99
CA TRP A 127 -15.59 5.84 -3.98
C TRP A 127 -17.02 5.90 -3.48
N THR A 128 -17.63 4.72 -3.38
CA THR A 128 -18.94 4.54 -2.76
C THR A 128 -18.87 4.81 -1.26
N LEU A 129 -20.02 5.04 -0.64
CA LEU A 129 -20.11 5.26 0.82
C LEU A 129 -19.45 4.12 1.62
N ALA A 130 -19.67 2.86 1.21
CA ALA A 130 -19.06 1.71 1.86
C ALA A 130 -17.53 1.70 1.73
N GLN A 131 -17.00 2.09 0.58
CA GLN A 131 -15.56 2.21 0.35
C GLN A 131 -14.96 3.35 1.16
N LEU A 132 -15.59 4.53 1.17
CA LEU A 132 -15.15 5.66 1.98
C LEU A 132 -15.11 5.32 3.47
N LYS A 133 -16.15 4.66 3.99
CA LYS A 133 -16.16 4.20 5.38
C LYS A 133 -14.99 3.28 5.69
N ARG A 134 -14.71 2.31 4.81
CA ARG A 134 -13.56 1.40 4.96
C ARG A 134 -12.23 2.15 4.91
N TYR A 135 -12.07 3.06 3.96
CA TYR A 135 -10.81 3.79 3.79
C TYR A 135 -10.57 4.82 4.90
N MET A 136 -11.62 5.43 5.46
CA MET A 136 -11.52 6.29 6.64
C MET A 136 -11.04 5.50 7.86
N GLN A 137 -11.56 4.29 8.07
CA GLN A 137 -11.10 3.41 9.14
C GLN A 137 -9.64 2.98 8.97
N LEU A 138 -9.24 2.61 7.75
CA LEU A 138 -7.85 2.28 7.45
C LEU A 138 -6.92 3.48 7.65
N TYR A 139 -7.34 4.68 7.21
CA TYR A 139 -6.59 5.90 7.40
C TYR A 139 -6.39 6.24 8.89
N GLU A 140 -7.43 6.07 9.71
CA GLU A 140 -7.31 6.25 11.17
C GLU A 140 -6.34 5.27 11.80
N LYS A 141 -6.46 3.98 11.47
CA LYS A 141 -5.56 2.94 11.97
C LYS A 141 -4.11 3.22 11.59
N GLU A 142 -3.86 3.55 10.32
CA GLU A 142 -2.51 3.89 9.84
C GLU A 142 -1.97 5.17 10.51
N SER A 143 -2.82 6.17 10.75
CA SER A 143 -2.41 7.39 11.44
C SER A 143 -2.03 7.14 12.91
N GLN A 144 -2.72 6.21 13.57
CA GLN A 144 -2.40 5.78 14.94
C GLN A 144 -1.09 4.97 14.97
N GLU A 145 -0.93 4.00 14.06
CA GLU A 145 0.32 3.22 13.94
C GLU A 145 1.53 4.14 13.72
N LEU A 146 1.41 5.15 12.84
CA LEU A 146 2.47 6.11 12.60
C LEU A 146 2.76 7.00 13.82
N ALA A 147 1.72 7.42 14.54
CA ALA A 147 1.89 8.20 15.77
C ALA A 147 2.59 7.38 16.86
N GLU A 148 2.25 6.10 17.01
CA GLU A 148 2.90 5.17 17.94
C GLU A 148 4.35 4.91 17.56
N GLN A 149 4.65 4.72 16.27
CA GLN A 149 6.02 4.55 15.78
C GLN A 149 6.88 5.80 16.02
N MET A 150 6.33 7.00 15.79
CA MET A 150 7.03 8.25 16.09
C MET A 150 7.25 8.43 17.61
N ALA A 151 6.27 8.07 18.43
CA ALA A 151 6.41 8.14 19.88
C ALA A 151 7.45 7.15 20.41
N ALA A 152 7.49 5.92 19.87
CA ALA A 152 8.50 4.93 20.21
C ALA A 152 9.90 5.35 19.76
N ALA A 153 10.05 5.89 18.54
CA ALA A 153 11.32 6.41 18.05
C ALA A 153 11.83 7.61 18.86
N GLN A 154 10.92 8.48 19.34
CA GLN A 154 11.28 9.60 20.23
C GLN A 154 11.73 9.11 21.61
N GLN A 155 11.11 8.05 22.14
CA GLN A 155 11.53 7.45 23.41
C GLN A 155 12.89 6.73 23.29
N GLU A 156 13.14 6.05 22.18
CA GLU A 156 14.46 5.45 21.90
C GLU A 156 15.55 6.53 21.70
N GLU A 157 15.23 7.66 21.04
CA GLU A 157 16.15 8.80 20.93
C GLU A 157 16.40 9.52 22.26
N GLU A 158 15.40 9.61 23.15
CA GLU A 158 15.58 10.17 24.51
C GLU A 158 16.38 9.24 25.44
N GLU A 159 16.29 7.91 25.28
CA GLU A 159 17.09 6.95 26.05
C GLU A 159 18.55 6.82 25.54
N GLU A 160 18.82 7.13 24.26
CA GLU A 160 20.18 7.14 23.68
C GLU A 160 20.98 8.43 23.94
N MET A 161 20.41 9.45 24.59
CA MET A 161 21.21 10.54 25.17
C MET A 161 21.54 10.21 26.63
N PRO A 162 22.68 9.55 26.94
CA PRO A 162 23.13 9.46 28.31
C PRO A 162 23.40 10.87 28.83
N GLU A 163 22.94 11.10 30.06
CA GLU A 163 23.30 12.22 30.91
C GLU A 163 24.72 12.72 30.59
N GLU A 164 24.84 13.90 29.97
CA GLU A 164 26.03 14.72 30.20
C GLU A 164 26.01 15.09 31.68
N GLN A 165 26.72 14.26 32.44
CA GLN A 165 27.02 14.43 33.84
C GLN A 165 27.81 15.71 34.08
N GLU A 166 27.42 16.39 35.17
CA GLU A 166 28.10 17.43 35.96
C GLU A 166 28.01 18.90 35.50
#